data_AF-A0A7C2WAV2-F1
#
_entry.id   AF-A0A7C2WAV2-F1
#
_cell.length_a   1.000
_cell.length_b   1.000
_cell.length_c   1.000
_cell.angle_alpha   90.00
_cell.angle_beta   90.00
_cell.angle_gamma   90.00
#
_symmetry.space_group_name_H-M   'P 1'
#
loop_
_entity.id
_entity.type
_entity.pdbx_description
1 polymer ?
#
loop_
_entity_poly.entity_id
_entity_poly.type
_entity_poly.pdbx_seq_one_letter_code
_entity_poly.pdbx_strand_id
1 'polypeptide(L)'
;MLAMNQVGRRPATEWQRALCAAALGMLWLGAAAAQLPEPLTMLLDRGHVAQWLVCGPFEPDVSGGIVAALRRGEAPLGDRDYLAPMGGAARVRPRPLLAVPGMAREAVWQEMAATAPAVDLAGLFGDTPEGVAYAAFYVQSDVARAALFDLQTPLGARVWLNGFPLRQVRPAPAVSAGSDQFLVEFRQGENLVLIQ
;
A
#
# COMPACT_ATOMS: atom_id res chain seq x y z
N MET A 1 33.80 9.31 71.81
CA MET A 1 33.32 8.50 72.95
C MET A 1 32.09 7.75 72.46
N LEU A 2 32.09 6.42 72.65
CA LEU A 2 31.03 5.38 72.49
C LEU A 2 29.57 5.84 72.26
N ALA A 3 28.64 5.10 71.66
CA ALA A 3 28.54 3.84 70.92
C ALA A 3 27.03 3.60 70.68
N MET A 4 26.71 2.53 69.95
CA MET A 4 25.43 1.76 69.94
C MET A 4 24.24 2.38 69.20
N ASN A 5 23.80 1.88 68.04
CA ASN A 5 23.34 0.52 67.66
C ASN A 5 21.96 0.17 68.23
N GLN A 6 20.93 0.19 67.36
CA GLN A 6 19.76 -0.69 67.46
C GLN A 6 19.25 -1.01 66.04
N VAL A 7 19.29 -2.31 65.74
CA VAL A 7 18.69 -3.00 64.61
C VAL A 7 17.22 -3.29 64.95
N GLY A 8 16.30 -2.98 64.04
CA GLY A 8 14.86 -3.23 64.19
C GLY A 8 14.24 -3.85 62.95
N ARG A 9 13.85 -5.12 63.07
CA ARG A 9 13.33 -6.10 62.10
C ARG A 9 12.13 -5.66 61.21
N ARG A 10 12.09 -6.20 59.98
CA ARG A 10 10.92 -6.28 59.07
C ARG A 10 9.99 -7.45 59.46
N PRO A 11 8.69 -7.38 59.12
CA PRO A 11 8.11 -8.40 58.21
C PRO A 11 7.09 -7.80 57.21
N ALA A 12 7.25 -7.99 55.89
CA ALA A 12 6.69 -9.09 55.09
C ALA A 12 5.16 -9.06 54.93
N THR A 13 4.67 -8.69 53.73
CA THR A 13 3.51 -9.30 53.01
C THR A 13 3.23 -8.54 51.69
N GLU A 14 4.14 -8.69 50.73
CA GLU A 14 4.02 -8.15 49.35
C GLU A 14 3.21 -9.09 48.41
N TRP A 15 2.47 -10.04 48.97
CA TRP A 15 1.71 -11.06 48.23
C TRP A 15 0.30 -10.61 47.80
N GLN A 16 -0.14 -9.40 48.18
CA GLN A 16 -1.44 -8.84 47.79
C GLN A 16 -1.47 -8.18 46.40
N ARG A 17 -0.36 -8.21 45.64
CA ARG A 17 -0.34 -7.77 44.22
C ARG A 17 -0.49 -8.91 43.21
N ALA A 18 -1.05 -10.05 43.63
CA ALA A 18 -1.13 -11.28 42.83
C ALA A 18 -2.55 -11.66 42.35
N LEU A 19 -3.59 -10.86 42.57
CA LEU A 19 -4.97 -11.24 42.20
C LEU A 19 -5.74 -10.07 41.55
N CYS A 20 -6.37 -10.36 40.41
CA CYS A 20 -7.53 -9.66 39.83
C CYS A 20 -7.33 -8.54 38.79
N ALA A 21 -6.41 -8.69 37.84
CA ALA A 21 -6.61 -8.12 36.50
C ALA A 21 -6.38 -9.19 35.43
N ALA A 22 -7.13 -10.29 35.54
CA ALA A 22 -7.39 -11.20 34.44
C ALA A 22 -8.24 -10.45 33.39
N ALA A 23 -7.60 -9.57 32.62
CA ALA A 23 -8.17 -9.02 31.42
C ALA A 23 -8.25 -10.16 30.41
N LEU A 24 -9.45 -10.75 30.34
CA LEU A 24 -9.91 -11.70 29.34
C LEU A 24 -9.51 -11.17 27.95
N GLY A 25 -8.38 -11.63 27.45
CA GLY A 25 -7.92 -11.35 26.10
C GLY A 25 -8.87 -12.05 25.14
N MET A 26 -9.90 -11.34 24.66
CA MET A 26 -10.60 -11.74 23.46
C MET A 26 -9.61 -11.66 22.30
N LEU A 27 -8.91 -12.77 22.06
CA LEU A 27 -8.25 -13.04 20.80
C LEU A 27 -9.33 -13.13 19.73
N TRP A 28 -9.66 -11.98 19.14
CA TRP A 28 -10.38 -11.91 17.88
C TRP A 28 -9.48 -12.53 16.81
N LEU A 29 -9.61 -13.84 16.62
CA LEU A 29 -9.19 -14.52 15.39
C LEU A 29 -10.17 -14.09 14.29
N GLY A 30 -10.06 -12.82 13.87
CA GLY A 30 -10.66 -12.38 12.63
C GLY A 30 -9.97 -13.15 11.51
N ALA A 31 -10.67 -14.12 10.93
CA ALA A 31 -10.27 -14.68 9.64
C ALA A 31 -10.33 -13.51 8.64
N ALA A 32 -9.18 -12.89 8.37
CA ALA A 32 -9.07 -11.94 7.29
C ALA A 32 -9.47 -12.70 6.02
N ALA A 33 -10.58 -12.30 5.40
CA ALA A 33 -10.94 -12.81 4.09
C ALA A 33 -9.76 -12.49 3.17
N ALA A 34 -9.05 -13.54 2.74
CA ALA A 34 -8.00 -13.36 1.75
C ALA A 34 -8.67 -12.85 0.48
N GLN A 35 -8.20 -11.74 -0.07
CA GLN A 35 -8.57 -11.34 -1.42
C GLN A 35 -8.23 -12.51 -2.32
N LEU A 36 -9.22 -13.11 -2.98
CA LEU A 36 -8.94 -14.15 -3.93
C LEU A 36 -8.36 -13.50 -5.19
N PRO A 37 -7.21 -13.95 -5.68
CA PRO A 37 -6.66 -13.45 -6.93
C PRO A 37 -7.65 -13.71 -8.07
N GLU A 38 -7.88 -12.69 -8.91
CA GLU A 38 -8.77 -12.81 -10.06
C GLU A 38 -8.13 -13.73 -11.11
N PRO A 39 -8.85 -14.69 -11.72
CA PRO A 39 -8.27 -15.47 -12.81
C PRO A 39 -7.88 -14.58 -13.99
N LEU A 40 -6.68 -14.76 -14.54
CA LEU A 40 -6.16 -13.96 -15.65
C LEU A 40 -7.08 -14.01 -16.87
N THR A 41 -7.75 -15.14 -17.11
CA THR A 41 -8.74 -15.26 -18.19
C THR A 41 -9.91 -14.29 -18.02
N MET A 42 -10.44 -14.14 -16.81
CA MET A 42 -11.52 -13.18 -16.55
C MET A 42 -11.05 -11.74 -16.78
N LEU A 43 -9.82 -11.41 -16.36
CA LEU A 43 -9.23 -10.08 -16.59
C LEU A 43 -9.10 -9.81 -18.09
N LEU A 44 -8.58 -10.78 -18.86
CA LEU A 44 -8.40 -10.66 -20.30
C LEU A 44 -9.72 -10.57 -21.06
N ASP A 45 -10.72 -11.38 -20.70
CA ASP A 45 -12.05 -11.37 -21.32
C ASP A 45 -12.77 -10.04 -21.07
N ARG A 46 -12.62 -9.48 -19.86
CA ARG A 46 -13.18 -8.18 -19.47
C ARG A 46 -12.39 -6.99 -20.00
N GLY A 47 -11.10 -7.17 -20.27
CA GLY A 47 -10.18 -6.13 -20.72
C GLY A 47 -9.77 -5.11 -19.64
N HIS A 48 -10.15 -5.32 -18.38
CA HIS A 48 -9.73 -4.49 -17.26
C HIS A 48 -9.81 -5.24 -15.92
N VAL A 49 -9.04 -4.75 -14.95
CA VAL A 49 -9.04 -5.23 -13.56
C VAL A 49 -10.29 -4.74 -12.85
N ALA A 50 -11.06 -5.65 -12.27
CA ALA A 50 -12.29 -5.29 -11.56
C ALA A 50 -12.08 -5.03 -10.07
N GLN A 51 -11.07 -5.64 -9.46
CA GLN A 51 -10.81 -5.53 -8.03
C GLN A 51 -9.42 -4.95 -7.78
N TRP A 52 -9.39 -3.80 -7.12
CA TRP A 52 -8.20 -3.08 -6.75
C TRP A 52 -8.07 -2.99 -5.24
N LEU A 53 -6.82 -2.95 -4.80
CA LEU A 53 -6.43 -2.47 -3.49
C LEU A 53 -5.75 -1.11 -3.71
N VAL A 54 -6.21 -0.07 -3.03
CA VAL A 54 -5.65 1.28 -3.15
C VAL A 54 -5.16 1.80 -1.80
N CYS A 55 -4.10 2.59 -1.81
CA CYS A 55 -3.54 3.17 -0.59
C CYS A 55 -2.99 4.58 -0.85
N GLY A 56 -3.24 5.50 0.08
CA GLY A 56 -2.86 6.90 -0.03
C GLY A 56 -4.01 7.84 0.37
N PRO A 57 -3.94 9.12 -0.04
CA PRO A 57 -2.78 9.75 -0.68
C PRO A 57 -1.60 9.87 0.29
N PHE A 58 -0.40 9.86 -0.26
CA PHE A 58 0.84 10.17 0.40
C PHE A 58 1.29 11.58 0.00
N GLU A 59 1.90 12.32 0.93
CA GLU A 59 2.41 13.67 0.67
C GLU A 59 3.48 13.64 -0.44
N PRO A 60 3.39 14.46 -1.49
CA PRO A 60 4.40 14.50 -2.55
C PRO A 60 5.80 14.79 -2.00
N ASP A 61 6.81 14.12 -2.54
CA ASP A 61 8.23 14.31 -2.20
C ASP A 61 8.96 15.24 -3.18
N VAL A 62 8.23 15.85 -4.11
CA VAL A 62 8.73 16.87 -5.04
C VAL A 62 8.63 18.28 -4.45
N SER A 63 9.61 19.13 -4.73
CA SER A 63 9.67 20.48 -4.15
C SER A 63 8.47 21.34 -4.57
N GLY A 64 7.72 21.82 -3.57
CA GLY A 64 6.53 22.65 -3.78
C GLY A 64 5.30 21.89 -4.29
N GLY A 65 5.33 20.55 -4.33
CA GLY A 65 4.18 19.74 -4.73
C GLY A 65 4.14 19.35 -6.21
N ILE A 66 3.23 18.42 -6.53
CA ILE A 66 3.03 17.85 -7.87
C ILE A 66 2.65 18.95 -8.86
N VAL A 67 1.69 19.81 -8.49
CA VAL A 67 1.20 20.91 -9.33
C VAL A 67 2.31 21.91 -9.63
N ALA A 68 3.15 22.23 -8.65
CA ALA A 68 4.26 23.14 -8.85
C ALA A 68 5.35 22.54 -9.75
N ALA A 69 5.66 21.24 -9.58
CA ALA A 69 6.59 20.52 -10.46
C ALA A 69 6.12 20.54 -11.92
N LEU A 70 4.82 20.26 -12.18
CA LEU A 70 4.24 20.33 -13.51
C LEU A 70 4.38 21.72 -14.15
N ARG A 71 4.13 22.80 -13.38
CA ARG A 71 4.26 24.18 -13.87
C ARG A 71 5.70 24.53 -14.27
N ARG A 72 6.69 23.91 -13.62
CA ARG A 72 8.11 24.07 -13.95
C ARG A 72 8.58 23.14 -15.07
N GLY A 73 7.73 22.24 -15.56
CA GLY A 73 8.10 21.23 -16.55
C GLY A 73 8.98 20.11 -15.96
N GLU A 74 8.92 19.89 -14.65
CA GLU A 74 9.64 18.83 -13.94
C GLU A 74 8.82 17.55 -13.87
N ALA A 75 9.46 16.44 -13.53
CA ALA A 75 8.76 15.19 -13.26
C ALA A 75 7.85 15.35 -12.02
N PRO A 76 6.55 15.04 -12.11
CA PRO A 76 5.60 15.26 -11.03
C PRO A 76 5.66 14.16 -9.95
N LEU A 77 6.31 13.04 -10.23
CA LEU A 77 6.49 11.93 -9.31
C LEU A 77 7.96 11.91 -8.83
N GLY A 78 8.19 12.13 -7.53
CA GLY A 78 9.52 12.03 -6.93
C GLY A 78 9.89 10.58 -6.62
N ASP A 79 11.02 10.35 -5.96
CA ASP A 79 11.67 9.02 -5.84
C ASP A 79 11.38 8.28 -4.53
N ARG A 80 10.58 8.86 -3.64
CA ARG A 80 10.23 8.26 -2.35
C ARG A 80 9.40 6.98 -2.52
N ASP A 81 9.87 5.91 -1.90
CA ASP A 81 9.08 4.71 -1.66
C ASP A 81 8.32 4.85 -0.33
N TYR A 82 7.04 5.19 -0.41
CA TYR A 82 6.20 5.36 0.78
C TYR A 82 5.88 4.03 1.48
N LEU A 83 6.12 2.91 0.81
CA LEU A 83 5.94 1.57 1.35
C LEU A 83 7.25 1.04 1.96
N ALA A 84 8.32 1.83 2.01
CA ALA A 84 9.60 1.46 2.65
C ALA A 84 9.44 0.90 4.08
N PRO A 85 8.56 1.44 4.96
CA PRO A 85 8.31 0.86 6.28
C PRO A 85 7.77 -0.58 6.26
N MET A 86 7.26 -1.04 5.12
CA MET A 86 6.76 -2.39 4.87
C MET A 86 7.72 -3.24 4.03
N GLY A 87 8.98 -2.80 3.89
CA GLY A 87 9.99 -3.42 3.03
C GLY A 87 9.97 -2.92 1.59
N GLY A 88 9.22 -1.85 1.31
CA GLY A 88 9.15 -1.17 0.01
C GLY A 88 8.17 -1.80 -0.97
N ALA A 89 8.01 -1.12 -2.12
CA ALA A 89 7.20 -1.59 -3.24
C ALA A 89 7.58 -3.01 -3.71
N ALA A 90 8.84 -3.42 -3.49
CA ALA A 90 9.33 -4.75 -3.82
C ALA A 90 8.82 -5.88 -2.89
N ARG A 91 8.49 -5.55 -1.64
CA ARG A 91 8.17 -6.57 -0.61
C ARG A 91 6.77 -6.46 -0.04
N VAL A 92 6.09 -5.33 -0.24
CA VAL A 92 4.72 -5.13 0.22
C VAL A 92 3.80 -6.25 -0.28
N ARG A 93 2.87 -6.66 0.57
CA ARG A 93 1.76 -7.56 0.24
C ARG A 93 0.47 -6.85 0.63
N PRO A 94 -0.10 -6.04 -0.28
CA PRO A 94 -1.35 -5.33 -0.04
C PRO A 94 -2.45 -6.30 0.41
N ARG A 95 -3.20 -5.92 1.43
CA ARG A 95 -4.42 -6.61 1.87
C ARG A 95 -5.36 -5.58 2.48
N PRO A 96 -6.68 -5.80 2.47
CA PRO A 96 -7.62 -4.88 3.07
C PRO A 96 -7.25 -4.55 4.51
N LEU A 97 -7.40 -3.27 4.89
CA LEU A 97 -7.14 -2.75 6.23
C LEU A 97 -5.68 -2.82 6.71
N LEU A 98 -4.73 -3.15 5.83
CA LEU A 98 -3.32 -3.05 6.17
C LEU A 98 -2.89 -1.58 6.23
N ALA A 99 -2.47 -1.13 7.41
CA ALA A 99 -1.94 0.21 7.60
C ALA A 99 -0.48 0.32 7.15
N VAL A 100 -0.12 1.46 6.56
CA VAL A 100 1.27 1.84 6.24
C VAL A 100 1.81 2.66 7.42
N PRO A 101 2.80 2.13 8.18
CA PRO A 101 3.28 2.80 9.38
C PRO A 101 4.18 4.00 9.06
N GLY A 102 4.30 4.94 10.01
CA GLY A 102 5.24 6.06 9.94
C GLY A 102 4.77 7.25 9.09
N MET A 103 3.48 7.31 8.78
CA MET A 103 2.86 8.45 8.09
C MET A 103 2.12 9.36 9.07
N ALA A 104 2.10 10.67 8.79
CA ALA A 104 1.36 11.65 9.61
C ALA A 104 -0.15 11.36 9.66
N ARG A 105 -0.68 10.83 8.54
CA ARG A 105 -2.02 10.24 8.45
C ARG A 105 -1.83 8.76 8.12
N GLU A 106 -2.41 7.88 8.92
CA GLU A 106 -2.34 6.44 8.64
C GLU A 106 -3.02 6.15 7.29
N ALA A 107 -2.22 5.87 6.28
CA ALA A 107 -2.71 5.38 5.01
C ALA A 107 -3.03 3.89 5.17
N VAL A 108 -4.24 3.50 4.77
CA VAL A 108 -4.72 2.12 4.89
C VAL A 108 -5.07 1.61 3.51
N TRP A 109 -4.69 0.36 3.21
CA TRP A 109 -5.11 -0.32 1.99
C TRP A 109 -6.63 -0.58 2.01
N GLN A 110 -7.32 -0.06 1.00
CA GLN A 110 -8.77 -0.14 0.85
C GLN A 110 -9.12 -0.92 -0.41
N GLU A 111 -10.19 -1.70 -0.37
CA GLU A 111 -10.74 -2.32 -1.56
C GLU A 111 -11.48 -1.29 -2.42
N MET A 112 -11.31 -1.39 -3.73
CA MET A 112 -11.99 -0.57 -4.71
C MET A 112 -12.40 -1.42 -5.89
N ALA A 113 -13.69 -1.39 -6.23
CA ALA A 113 -14.21 -2.04 -7.41
C ALA A 113 -14.19 -1.09 -8.60
N ALA A 114 -13.76 -1.58 -9.76
CA ALA A 114 -13.85 -0.87 -11.03
C ALA A 114 -14.90 -1.55 -11.92
N THR A 115 -15.82 -0.74 -12.45
CA THR A 115 -16.87 -1.17 -13.40
C THR A 115 -16.54 -0.80 -14.84
N ALA A 116 -15.40 -0.12 -15.04
CA ALA A 116 -14.91 0.42 -16.29
C ALA A 116 -13.37 0.28 -16.32
N PRO A 117 -12.69 0.48 -17.46
CA PRO A 117 -11.23 0.44 -17.57
C PRO A 117 -10.55 1.68 -16.93
N ALA A 118 -11.05 2.13 -15.78
CA ALA A 118 -10.55 3.26 -15.03
C ALA A 118 -10.83 3.04 -13.53
N VAL A 119 -9.90 3.54 -12.70
CA VAL A 119 -10.03 3.55 -11.24
C VAL A 119 -10.20 5.00 -10.81
N ASP A 120 -11.32 5.32 -10.19
CA ASP A 120 -11.57 6.67 -9.65
C ASP A 120 -10.97 6.80 -8.25
N LEU A 121 -9.84 7.50 -8.16
CA LEU A 121 -9.14 7.76 -6.91
C LEU A 121 -9.64 9.02 -6.17
N ALA A 122 -10.63 9.75 -6.69
CA ALA A 122 -11.09 11.00 -6.07
C ALA A 122 -11.53 10.79 -4.62
N GLY A 123 -12.24 9.68 -4.36
CA GLY A 123 -12.68 9.32 -3.00
C GLY A 123 -11.52 9.02 -2.04
N LEU A 124 -10.37 8.57 -2.54
CA LEU A 124 -9.17 8.33 -1.73
C LEU A 124 -8.54 9.64 -1.27
N PHE A 125 -8.54 10.67 -2.10
CA PHE A 125 -7.86 11.95 -1.84
C PHE A 125 -8.66 12.86 -0.89
N GLY A 126 -9.99 12.82 -0.95
CA GLY A 126 -10.86 13.70 -0.16
C GLY A 126 -10.52 15.17 -0.43
N ASP A 127 -10.21 15.93 0.62
CA ASP A 127 -9.83 17.34 0.52
C ASP A 127 -8.34 17.56 0.17
N THR A 128 -7.55 16.49 0.03
CA THR A 128 -6.14 16.58 -0.32
C THR A 128 -6.00 16.95 -1.81
N PRO A 129 -5.46 18.12 -2.17
CA PRO A 129 -5.49 18.60 -3.55
C PRO A 129 -4.50 17.87 -4.48
N GLU A 130 -3.47 17.24 -3.92
CA GLU A 130 -2.44 16.50 -4.65
C GLU A 130 -1.76 15.48 -3.73
N GLY A 131 -1.14 14.46 -4.32
CA GLY A 131 -0.58 13.35 -3.57
C GLY A 131 -0.21 12.18 -4.46
N VAL A 132 0.55 11.26 -3.89
CA VAL A 132 0.92 9.99 -4.52
C VAL A 132 -0.02 8.91 -3.99
N ALA A 133 -0.47 7.99 -4.82
CA ALA A 133 -1.26 6.85 -4.38
C ALA A 133 -0.62 5.56 -4.90
N TYR A 134 -0.97 4.44 -4.29
CA TYR A 134 -0.65 3.13 -4.85
C TYR A 134 -1.95 2.41 -5.18
N ALA A 135 -1.95 1.70 -6.30
CA ALA A 135 -2.99 0.79 -6.72
C ALA A 135 -2.37 -0.59 -6.96
N ALA A 136 -3.04 -1.64 -6.52
CA ALA A 136 -2.56 -3.01 -6.63
C ALA A 136 -3.70 -3.96 -6.97
N PHE A 137 -3.39 -5.06 -7.63
CA PHE A 137 -4.31 -6.17 -7.80
C PHE A 137 -3.55 -7.50 -7.86
N TYR A 138 -4.25 -8.55 -7.47
CA TYR A 138 -3.74 -9.92 -7.56
C TYR A 138 -4.43 -10.64 -8.70
N VAL A 139 -3.63 -11.36 -9.50
CA VAL A 139 -4.13 -12.16 -10.62
C VAL A 139 -3.56 -13.57 -10.55
N GLN A 140 -4.43 -14.56 -10.77
CA GLN A 140 -4.09 -15.97 -10.80
C GLN A 140 -3.95 -16.41 -12.26
N SER A 141 -2.79 -16.96 -12.62
CA SER A 141 -2.57 -17.51 -13.96
C SER A 141 -2.35 -19.03 -13.89
N ASP A 142 -3.14 -19.79 -14.64
CA ASP A 142 -3.02 -21.26 -14.67
C ASP A 142 -1.76 -21.73 -15.40
N VAL A 143 -1.25 -20.90 -16.31
CA VAL A 143 -0.02 -21.12 -17.08
C VAL A 143 0.78 -19.81 -17.17
N ALA A 144 2.08 -19.89 -17.38
CA ALA A 144 2.84 -18.68 -17.71
C ALA A 144 2.34 -18.08 -19.02
N ARG A 145 2.06 -16.78 -19.04
CA ARG A 145 1.48 -16.08 -20.20
C ARG A 145 1.79 -14.59 -20.16
N ALA A 146 2.02 -14.01 -21.34
CA ALA A 146 2.12 -12.56 -21.52
C ALA A 146 0.75 -11.92 -21.78
N ALA A 147 0.54 -10.71 -21.26
CA ALA A 147 -0.59 -9.85 -21.58
C ALA A 147 -0.08 -8.46 -21.97
N LEU A 148 -0.78 -7.79 -22.90
CA LEU A 148 -0.53 -6.38 -23.21
C LEU A 148 -1.30 -5.51 -22.22
N PHE A 149 -0.61 -4.60 -21.55
CA PHE A 149 -1.20 -3.59 -20.68
C PHE A 149 -1.18 -2.25 -21.41
N ASP A 150 -2.31 -1.54 -21.37
CA ASP A 150 -2.42 -0.13 -21.74
C ASP A 150 -2.71 0.66 -20.46
N LEU A 151 -1.77 1.49 -20.04
CA LEU A 151 -1.88 2.30 -18.83
C LEU A 151 -1.94 3.77 -19.22
N GLN A 152 -3.01 4.45 -18.82
CA GLN A 152 -3.19 5.88 -19.02
C GLN A 152 -2.98 6.62 -17.71
N THR A 153 -1.92 7.43 -17.65
CA THR A 153 -1.61 8.28 -16.50
C THR A 153 -0.95 9.59 -16.97
N PRO A 154 -1.58 10.75 -16.77
CA PRO A 154 -0.97 12.03 -17.17
C PRO A 154 0.24 12.39 -16.29
N LEU A 155 0.32 11.86 -15.06
CA LEU A 155 1.38 12.18 -14.10
C LEU A 155 2.53 11.17 -14.13
N GLY A 156 2.49 10.19 -15.05
CA GLY A 156 3.42 9.08 -15.04
C GLY A 156 3.06 8.05 -13.96
N ALA A 157 3.82 6.97 -13.91
CA ALA A 157 3.65 5.92 -12.93
C ALA A 157 4.91 5.06 -12.82
N ARG A 158 5.05 4.34 -11.72
CA ARG A 158 5.98 3.21 -11.60
C ARG A 158 5.20 1.93 -11.42
N VAL A 159 5.56 0.90 -12.17
CA VAL A 159 4.86 -0.39 -12.17
C VAL A 159 5.82 -1.47 -11.73
N TRP A 160 5.37 -2.31 -10.80
CA TRP A 160 6.08 -3.51 -10.36
C TRP A 160 5.23 -4.75 -10.63
N LEU A 161 5.90 -5.84 -10.98
CA LEU A 161 5.32 -7.18 -11.07
C LEU A 161 6.06 -8.10 -10.10
N ASN A 162 5.32 -8.71 -9.18
CA ASN A 162 5.86 -9.64 -8.18
C ASN A 162 7.04 -9.06 -7.37
N GLY A 163 7.03 -7.74 -7.17
CA GLY A 163 8.08 -7.01 -6.46
C GLY A 163 9.27 -6.56 -7.32
N PHE A 164 9.28 -6.87 -8.62
CA PHE A 164 10.32 -6.42 -9.55
C PHE A 164 9.85 -5.19 -10.33
N PRO A 165 10.68 -4.14 -10.47
CA PRO A 165 10.36 -3.02 -11.34
C PRO A 165 10.13 -3.50 -12.77
N LEU A 166 8.98 -3.16 -13.34
CA LEU A 166 8.57 -3.59 -14.67
C LEU A 166 8.57 -2.42 -15.66
N ARG A 167 7.95 -1.30 -15.30
CA ARG A 167 7.79 -0.14 -16.19
C ARG A 167 7.86 1.17 -15.41
N GLN A 168 8.46 2.18 -16.02
CA GLN A 168 8.34 3.56 -15.58
C GLN A 168 7.63 4.33 -16.69
N VAL A 169 6.38 4.70 -16.45
CA VAL A 169 5.58 5.52 -17.36
C VAL A 169 5.96 6.97 -17.15
N ARG A 170 6.33 7.65 -18.24
CA ARG A 170 6.71 9.06 -18.17
C ARG A 170 5.45 9.93 -18.07
N PRO A 171 5.50 11.05 -17.34
CA PRO A 171 4.44 12.04 -17.38
C PRO A 171 4.25 12.55 -18.81
N ALA A 172 3.02 12.88 -19.15
CA ALA A 172 2.67 13.44 -20.44
C ALA A 172 1.70 14.61 -20.24
N PRO A 173 1.60 15.56 -21.20
CA PRO A 173 0.60 16.61 -21.13
C PRO A 173 -0.80 16.03 -20.91
N ALA A 174 -1.59 16.62 -20.01
CA ALA A 174 -2.92 16.12 -19.65
C ALA A 174 -3.85 15.92 -20.87
N VAL A 175 -3.70 16.73 -21.91
CA VAL A 175 -4.42 16.62 -23.19
C VAL A 175 -4.17 15.31 -23.96
N SER A 176 -3.09 14.60 -23.62
CA SER A 176 -2.70 13.33 -24.24
C SER A 176 -2.91 12.11 -23.34
N ALA A 177 -3.46 12.31 -22.12
CA ALA A 177 -3.72 11.29 -21.09
C ALA A 177 -2.52 10.43 -20.63
N GLY A 178 -1.35 10.55 -21.27
CA GLY A 178 -0.16 9.75 -20.95
C GLY A 178 -0.42 8.25 -21.07
N SER A 179 -0.66 7.75 -22.29
CA SER A 179 -0.77 6.30 -22.53
C SER A 179 0.61 5.66 -22.69
N ASP A 180 0.80 4.52 -22.06
CA ASP A 180 1.94 3.64 -22.26
C ASP A 180 1.45 2.19 -22.43
N GLN A 181 1.98 1.51 -23.46
CA GLN A 181 1.68 0.12 -23.77
C GLN A 181 2.92 -0.75 -23.54
N PHE A 182 2.78 -1.78 -22.72
CA PHE A 182 3.88 -2.70 -22.40
C PHE A 182 3.38 -4.12 -22.12
N LEU A 183 4.25 -5.10 -22.36
CA LEU A 183 3.97 -6.49 -22.06
C LEU A 183 4.22 -6.80 -20.59
N VAL A 184 3.34 -7.60 -20.01
CA VAL A 184 3.44 -8.14 -18.65
C VAL A 184 3.49 -9.65 -18.74
N GLU A 185 4.58 -10.25 -18.25
CA GLU A 185 4.78 -11.70 -18.26
C GLU A 185 4.36 -12.32 -16.93
N PHE A 186 3.12 -12.80 -16.85
CA PHE A 186 2.63 -13.51 -15.67
C PHE A 186 3.24 -14.90 -15.59
N ARG A 187 3.74 -15.26 -14.40
CA ARG A 187 4.12 -16.65 -14.10
C ARG A 187 2.87 -17.47 -13.78
N GLN A 188 2.97 -18.80 -13.89
CA GLN A 188 1.98 -19.69 -13.30
C GLN A 188 1.84 -19.42 -11.80
N GLY A 189 0.61 -19.39 -11.30
CA GLY A 189 0.28 -19.08 -9.91
C GLY A 189 -0.20 -17.65 -9.71
N GLU A 190 -0.11 -17.19 -8.46
CA GLU A 190 -0.46 -15.83 -8.08
C GLU A 190 0.62 -14.83 -8.53
N ASN A 191 0.14 -13.72 -9.09
CA ASN A 191 0.93 -12.57 -9.46
C ASN A 191 0.37 -11.31 -8.80
N LEU A 192 1.24 -10.44 -8.33
CA LEU A 192 0.91 -9.12 -7.81
C LEU A 192 1.39 -8.06 -8.79
N VAL A 193 0.49 -7.20 -9.25
CA VAL A 193 0.83 -5.96 -9.94
C VAL A 193 0.61 -4.81 -8.98
N LEU A 194 1.61 -3.94 -8.89
CA LEU A 194 1.58 -2.73 -8.06
C LEU A 194 1.91 -1.53 -8.96
N ILE A 195 1.16 -0.45 -8.79
CA ILE A 195 1.30 0.80 -9.51
C ILE A 195 1.41 1.92 -8.48
N GLN A 196 2.38 2.81 -8.65
CA GLN A 196 2.54 4.09 -7.94
C GLN A 196 2.25 5.22 -8.92
#